data_AF-A0A517SBV6-F1
#
_entry.id   AF-A0A517SBV6-F1
#
_cell.length_a   1.000
_cell.length_b   1.000
_cell.length_c   1.000
_cell.angle_alpha   90.00
_cell.angle_beta   90.00
_cell.angle_gamma   90.00
#
_symmetry.space_group_name_H-M   'P 1'
#
loop_
_entity.id
_entity.type
_entity.pdbx_description
1 polymer ?
#
loop_
_entity_poly.entity_id
_entity_poly.type
_entity_poly.pdbx_seq_one_letter_code
_entity_poly.pdbx_strand_id
1 'polypeptide(L)'
;MLLLRRCVAILAFPLFAASIVSADDVLRPISQVWTFDLDTGGAGPAGFRTAIGTWVVANDGPGKVLQQTATSADSVFNLILRPDTLLENLEVSVRLKASAGVVDQGGGIVWRAKNAKTYYVARFNPLEDSFRVYKVVDGVRSQLGSVKVPGDKEWHTLRVTMNGASIVCTLDGAHEMAVEDQSIRGYGRVGLWSKADAQSSFDDFKASGTGYLVPPPAPPAETKEFEIRNQRAFLGGQEIDLWGLRCGNAFYSDAVTERFVRNFDNMNAHGINMVAAFIQGVNAGFPDGDAGFNGYSRHGKLLPETVRRIEFFVREADKRGMVVMLGCITPRKDQDFYDEADMQVALEETAKFLKEKKLRNVFVNLCDEFNHVQRADQPLTREPDGAAKKAKMQGWFKAINPDVECGVGAHWKADTGVTYPGMDVCIIQKGAAIPKEGWVINAEPIREDDFNNDGIFNATHKEAIFRNCRNYLDAPHAVFMFHSGHVQGITNYSGTAPHGEMGGYGTSQYDRGIRFYYDWVRDNVGRWEYPRHLPSAEFSIDAGSP
;
A
#
# COMPACT_ATOMS: atom_id res chain seq x y z
N MET A 1 69.59 14.19 13.12
CA MET A 1 68.68 15.12 13.81
C MET A 1 67.31 14.47 13.85
N LEU A 2 66.80 14.21 15.06
CA LEU A 2 65.55 13.51 15.34
C LEU A 2 64.34 14.17 14.66
N LEU A 3 63.46 13.37 14.05
CA LEU A 3 62.04 13.71 14.01
C LEU A 3 61.18 12.45 14.25
N LEU A 4 60.41 12.53 15.33
CA LEU A 4 59.47 11.54 15.85
C LEU A 4 58.42 11.15 14.80
N ARG A 5 58.24 9.85 14.56
CA ARG A 5 57.00 9.29 14.00
C ARG A 5 56.00 9.10 15.15
N ARG A 6 54.93 9.89 15.17
CA ARG A 6 53.74 9.61 15.99
C ARG A 6 52.85 8.62 15.25
N CYS A 7 52.78 7.39 15.73
CA CYS A 7 51.74 6.44 15.35
C CYS A 7 50.43 6.88 16.00
N VAL A 8 49.45 7.31 15.20
CA VAL A 8 48.05 7.45 15.64
C VAL A 8 47.40 6.09 15.42
N ALA A 9 47.11 5.37 16.51
CA ALA A 9 46.29 4.17 16.47
C ALA A 9 44.83 4.59 16.27
N ILE A 10 44.27 4.30 15.11
CA ILE A 10 42.83 4.44 14.84
C ILE A 10 42.15 3.24 15.52
N LEU A 11 41.56 3.47 16.69
CA LEU A 11 40.62 2.54 17.31
C LEU A 11 39.31 2.58 16.50
N ALA A 12 39.16 1.64 15.57
CA ALA A 12 37.89 1.38 14.91
C ALA A 12 36.94 0.71 15.93
N PHE A 13 36.01 1.48 16.48
CA PHE A 13 34.85 0.92 17.18
C PHE A 13 33.89 0.34 16.13
N PRO A 14 33.58 -0.96 16.15
CA PRO A 14 32.51 -1.48 15.32
C PRO A 14 31.19 -0.90 15.85
N LEU A 15 30.52 -0.12 15.01
CA LEU A 15 29.14 0.28 15.21
C LEU A 15 28.29 -1.00 15.10
N PHE A 16 28.07 -1.70 16.22
CA PHE A 16 26.98 -2.66 16.30
C PHE A 16 25.70 -1.83 16.24
N ALA A 17 25.07 -1.80 15.06
CA ALA A 17 23.66 -1.50 14.96
C ALA A 17 22.94 -2.56 15.81
N ALA A 18 22.63 -2.20 17.06
CA ALA A 18 21.70 -2.97 17.86
C ALA A 18 20.35 -2.85 17.16
N SER A 19 20.04 -3.83 16.30
CA SER A 19 18.69 -4.08 15.85
C SER A 19 17.83 -4.12 17.11
N ILE A 20 16.92 -3.15 17.26
CA ILE A 20 15.90 -3.21 18.30
C ILE A 20 15.06 -4.44 17.94
N VAL A 21 15.36 -5.57 18.59
CA VAL A 21 14.45 -6.70 18.63
C VAL A 21 13.21 -6.16 19.34
N SER A 22 12.14 -5.96 18.57
CA SER A 22 10.85 -5.58 19.14
C SER A 22 10.50 -6.58 20.25
N ALA A 23 9.96 -6.09 21.36
CA ALA A 23 9.55 -6.92 22.51
C ALA A 23 8.51 -8.02 22.16
N ASP A 24 8.02 -8.03 20.92
CA ASP A 24 7.06 -9.01 20.40
C ASP A 24 7.69 -10.28 19.79
N ASP A 25 9.01 -10.34 19.58
CA ASP A 25 9.70 -11.52 19.01
C ASP A 25 10.13 -12.57 20.06
N VAL A 26 9.47 -12.60 21.22
CA VAL A 26 9.74 -13.62 22.24
C VAL A 26 9.02 -14.92 21.87
N LEU A 27 9.78 -16.00 21.71
CA LEU A 27 9.23 -17.36 21.60
C LEU A 27 8.39 -17.69 22.84
N ARG A 28 7.13 -18.07 22.62
CA ARG A 28 6.21 -18.39 23.71
C ARG A 28 5.66 -19.80 23.56
N PRO A 29 5.36 -20.49 24.66
CA PRO A 29 4.43 -21.62 24.63
C PRO A 29 3.08 -21.15 24.09
N ILE A 30 2.63 -21.79 23.03
CA ILE A 30 1.33 -21.54 22.40
C ILE A 30 0.46 -22.77 22.66
N SER A 31 -0.80 -22.52 23.01
CA SER A 31 -1.86 -23.53 23.04
C SER A 31 -3.14 -22.84 22.61
N GLN A 32 -3.70 -23.26 21.49
CA GLN A 32 -4.90 -22.68 20.88
C GLN A 32 -5.89 -23.80 20.56
N VAL A 33 -7.17 -23.48 20.72
CA VAL A 33 -8.30 -24.35 20.36
C VAL A 33 -9.26 -23.50 19.54
N TRP A 34 -9.64 -24.01 18.38
CA TRP A 34 -10.61 -23.40 17.50
C TRP A 34 -11.80 -24.34 17.38
N THR A 35 -12.93 -23.90 17.95
CA THR A 35 -14.26 -24.42 17.65
C THR A 35 -14.98 -23.41 16.77
N PHE A 36 -15.99 -23.85 16.03
CA PHE A 36 -16.68 -22.99 15.05
C PHE A 36 -18.07 -22.53 15.53
N ASP A 37 -18.43 -22.81 16.78
CA ASP A 37 -19.77 -22.55 17.33
C ASP A 37 -20.16 -21.07 17.33
N LEU A 38 -19.18 -20.19 17.58
CA LEU A 38 -19.35 -18.74 17.62
C LEU A 38 -19.29 -18.08 16.23
N ASP A 39 -18.89 -18.82 15.20
CA ASP A 39 -18.81 -18.28 13.85
C ASP A 39 -20.20 -18.11 13.21
N THR A 40 -20.27 -17.28 12.17
CA THR A 40 -21.49 -17.06 11.40
C THR A 40 -21.68 -18.17 10.36
N GLY A 41 -22.81 -18.87 10.41
CA GLY A 41 -23.12 -19.94 9.45
C GLY A 41 -23.17 -19.44 8.01
N GLY A 42 -22.66 -20.24 7.07
CA GLY A 42 -22.54 -19.89 5.65
C GLY A 42 -21.36 -18.97 5.31
N ALA A 43 -20.70 -18.37 6.31
CA ALA A 43 -19.50 -17.57 6.11
C ALA A 43 -18.22 -18.42 6.27
N GLY A 44 -17.07 -17.85 5.90
CA GLY A 44 -15.77 -18.44 6.23
C GLY A 44 -15.46 -18.32 7.74
N PRO A 45 -14.66 -19.25 8.32
CA PRO A 45 -14.35 -19.23 9.75
C PRO A 45 -13.45 -18.05 10.15
N ALA A 46 -13.74 -17.43 11.30
CA ALA A 46 -13.04 -16.25 11.76
C ALA A 46 -11.53 -16.50 11.95
N GLY A 47 -10.72 -15.60 11.37
CA GLY A 47 -9.27 -15.62 11.51
C GLY A 47 -8.56 -16.74 10.75
N PHE A 48 -9.24 -17.56 9.96
CA PHE A 48 -8.60 -18.45 8.99
C PHE A 48 -8.56 -17.79 7.62
N ARG A 49 -7.59 -18.21 6.80
CA ARG A 49 -7.43 -17.75 5.42
C ARG A 49 -7.54 -18.93 4.46
N THR A 50 -8.59 -18.93 3.66
CA THR A 50 -8.76 -19.86 2.54
C THR A 50 -7.70 -19.57 1.48
N ALA A 51 -6.89 -20.59 1.16
CA ALA A 51 -5.95 -20.53 0.06
C ALA A 51 -6.55 -21.16 -1.21
N ILE A 52 -7.19 -22.32 -1.07
CA ILE A 52 -7.77 -23.09 -2.18
C ILE A 52 -9.03 -23.81 -1.69
N GLY A 53 -10.06 -23.84 -2.55
CA GLY A 53 -11.34 -24.50 -2.26
C GLY A 53 -12.35 -23.56 -1.60
N THR A 54 -13.53 -24.12 -1.28
CA THR A 54 -14.61 -23.41 -0.59
C THR A 54 -14.74 -23.97 0.81
N TRP A 55 -14.61 -23.09 1.80
CA TRP A 55 -14.62 -23.43 3.22
C TRP A 55 -15.63 -22.55 3.92
N VAL A 56 -16.62 -23.17 4.57
CA VAL A 56 -17.75 -22.48 5.19
C VAL A 56 -18.06 -23.07 6.55
N VAL A 57 -18.56 -22.26 7.46
CA VAL A 57 -19.09 -22.72 8.74
C VAL A 57 -20.51 -23.25 8.51
N ALA A 58 -20.77 -24.46 8.97
CA ALA A 58 -22.06 -25.15 8.80
C ALA A 58 -22.54 -25.71 10.14
N ASN A 59 -23.87 -25.85 10.28
CA ASN A 59 -24.45 -26.47 11.47
C ASN A 59 -24.21 -28.00 11.45
N ASP A 60 -23.85 -28.58 12.59
CA ASP A 60 -23.83 -30.04 12.82
C ASP A 60 -24.54 -30.32 14.15
N GLY A 61 -25.82 -30.69 14.07
CA GLY A 61 -26.68 -30.81 15.26
C GLY A 61 -26.83 -29.47 16.02
N PRO A 62 -26.56 -29.42 17.34
CA PRO A 62 -26.66 -28.19 18.12
C PRO A 62 -25.43 -27.26 17.98
N GLY A 63 -24.33 -27.73 17.38
CA GLY A 63 -23.09 -26.97 17.23
C GLY A 63 -22.80 -26.59 15.77
N LYS A 64 -21.62 -26.04 15.53
CA LYS A 64 -21.14 -25.72 14.18
C LYS A 64 -19.74 -26.28 13.93
N VAL A 65 -19.50 -26.61 12.67
CA VAL A 65 -18.25 -27.17 12.18
C VAL A 65 -17.75 -26.37 10.99
N LEU A 66 -16.45 -26.49 10.71
CA LEU A 66 -15.90 -26.00 9.46
C LEU A 66 -16.04 -27.08 8.40
N GLN A 67 -16.68 -26.74 7.28
CA GLN A 67 -16.90 -27.64 6.17
C GLN A 67 -16.11 -27.19 4.94
N GLN A 68 -15.36 -28.11 4.35
CA GLN A 68 -14.90 -27.98 2.97
C GLN A 68 -16.02 -28.48 2.06
N THR A 69 -16.40 -27.68 1.05
CA THR A 69 -17.53 -27.98 0.15
C THR A 69 -17.20 -27.95 -1.34
N ALA A 70 -15.98 -27.57 -1.73
CA ALA A 70 -15.63 -27.50 -3.14
C ALA A 70 -15.43 -28.88 -3.77
N THR A 71 -16.02 -29.07 -4.96
CA THR A 71 -15.78 -30.20 -5.85
C THR A 71 -14.64 -29.88 -6.80
N SER A 72 -13.40 -29.92 -6.32
CA SER A 72 -12.22 -29.55 -7.09
C SER A 72 -11.71 -30.73 -7.96
N ALA A 73 -10.93 -30.42 -9.00
CA ALA A 73 -10.30 -31.45 -9.84
C ALA A 73 -9.30 -32.32 -9.05
N ASP A 74 -9.02 -33.53 -9.53
CA ASP A 74 -8.18 -34.53 -8.85
C ASP A 74 -6.82 -33.99 -8.37
N SER A 75 -6.16 -33.17 -9.20
CA SER A 75 -4.85 -32.58 -8.90
C SER A 75 -4.90 -31.44 -7.87
N VAL A 76 -6.08 -31.04 -7.38
CA VAL A 76 -6.24 -29.89 -6.49
C VAL A 76 -6.23 -30.31 -5.03
N PHE A 77 -5.48 -29.54 -4.25
CA PHE A 77 -5.39 -29.66 -2.80
C PHE A 77 -6.10 -28.47 -2.16
N ASN A 78 -7.29 -28.71 -1.64
CA ASN A 78 -8.05 -27.69 -0.93
C ASN A 78 -7.33 -27.37 0.39
N LEU A 79 -7.17 -26.09 0.71
CA LEU A 79 -6.32 -25.65 1.80
C LEU A 79 -6.88 -24.39 2.46
N ILE A 80 -6.96 -24.44 3.79
CA ILE A 80 -7.23 -23.29 4.66
C ILE A 80 -6.19 -23.24 5.78
N LEU A 81 -5.64 -22.06 6.05
CA LEU A 81 -4.56 -21.88 7.02
C LEU A 81 -4.96 -20.93 8.15
N ARG A 82 -4.42 -21.17 9.34
CA ARG A 82 -4.43 -20.23 10.45
C ARG A 82 -3.19 -19.32 10.33
N PRO A 83 -3.35 -18.04 9.92
CA PRO A 83 -2.24 -17.20 9.47
C PRO A 83 -1.39 -16.62 10.60
N ASP A 84 -1.94 -16.51 11.80
CA ASP A 84 -1.35 -15.92 13.00
C ASP A 84 -0.56 -16.92 13.86
N THR A 85 -0.82 -18.22 13.75
CA THR A 85 -0.11 -19.24 14.52
C THR A 85 1.04 -19.85 13.72
N LEU A 86 2.28 -19.54 14.11
CA LEU A 86 3.48 -20.12 13.50
C LEU A 86 4.23 -20.98 14.52
N LEU A 87 4.31 -22.28 14.27
CA LEU A 87 4.96 -23.25 15.15
C LEU A 87 6.08 -23.98 14.43
N GLU A 88 7.15 -24.30 15.17
CA GLU A 88 8.24 -25.13 14.66
C GLU A 88 8.15 -26.55 15.22
N ASN A 89 8.24 -26.69 16.55
CA ASN A 89 7.94 -27.93 17.26
C ASN A 89 6.53 -27.84 17.82
N LEU A 90 5.71 -28.84 17.52
CA LEU A 90 4.26 -28.71 17.65
C LEU A 90 3.56 -30.02 17.94
N GLU A 91 2.38 -29.88 18.52
CA GLU A 91 1.32 -30.87 18.52
C GLU A 91 0.06 -30.23 17.96
N VAL A 92 -0.54 -30.86 16.95
CA VAL A 92 -1.77 -30.40 16.29
C VAL A 92 -2.77 -31.53 16.26
N SER A 93 -4.04 -31.29 16.57
CA SER A 93 -5.10 -32.27 16.46
C SER A 93 -6.36 -31.69 15.85
N VAL A 94 -7.19 -32.52 15.22
CA VAL A 94 -8.51 -32.14 14.70
C VAL A 94 -9.44 -33.33 14.75
N ARG A 95 -10.74 -33.07 14.91
CA ARG A 95 -11.78 -34.03 14.56
C ARG A 95 -12.18 -33.86 13.10
N LEU A 96 -12.33 -34.96 12.38
CA LEU A 96 -12.63 -35.01 10.96
C LEU A 96 -13.78 -35.99 10.71
N LYS A 97 -14.73 -35.60 9.85
CA LYS A 97 -15.79 -36.46 9.32
C LYS A 97 -15.88 -36.31 7.80
N ALA A 98 -15.65 -37.40 7.07
CA ALA A 98 -15.77 -37.43 5.63
C ALA A 98 -17.26 -37.48 5.23
N SER A 99 -17.72 -36.52 4.42
CA SER A 99 -19.15 -36.39 4.08
C SER A 99 -19.46 -36.86 2.66
N ALA A 100 -18.64 -36.47 1.69
CA ALA A 100 -18.83 -36.81 0.28
C ALA A 100 -17.51 -36.79 -0.50
N GLY A 101 -17.59 -37.19 -1.77
CA GLY A 101 -16.47 -37.26 -2.71
C GLY A 101 -16.44 -38.60 -3.43
N VAL A 102 -16.15 -38.56 -4.73
CA VAL A 102 -16.07 -39.72 -5.61
C VAL A 102 -14.62 -40.05 -5.96
N VAL A 103 -13.80 -39.02 -6.20
CA VAL A 103 -12.38 -39.18 -6.55
C VAL A 103 -11.54 -39.35 -5.30
N ASP A 104 -11.85 -38.59 -4.24
CA ASP A 104 -11.18 -38.68 -2.95
C ASP A 104 -12.19 -38.46 -1.82
N GLN A 105 -11.85 -38.89 -0.61
CA GLN A 105 -12.65 -38.64 0.59
C GLN A 105 -11.76 -38.28 1.78
N GLY A 106 -12.36 -37.68 2.80
CA GLY A 106 -11.68 -37.30 4.03
C GLY A 106 -10.83 -36.05 3.87
N GLY A 107 -9.74 -35.99 4.63
CA GLY A 107 -8.95 -34.78 4.81
C GLY A 107 -7.95 -34.92 5.95
N GLY A 108 -7.44 -33.80 6.44
CA GLY A 108 -6.63 -33.81 7.65
C GLY A 108 -5.87 -32.52 7.94
N ILE A 109 -4.74 -32.68 8.62
CA ILE A 109 -4.00 -31.60 9.27
C ILE A 109 -2.83 -31.17 8.41
N VAL A 110 -2.63 -29.87 8.30
CA VAL A 110 -1.46 -29.23 7.71
C VAL A 110 -0.62 -28.57 8.79
N TRP A 111 0.70 -28.72 8.72
CA TRP A 111 1.64 -28.05 9.63
C TRP A 111 2.93 -27.62 8.93
N ARG A 112 3.68 -26.74 9.61
CA ARG A 112 4.86 -26.03 9.07
C ARG A 112 4.61 -25.41 7.68
N ALA A 113 3.37 -24.99 7.40
CA ALA A 113 3.02 -24.41 6.11
C ALA A 113 3.73 -23.06 5.90
N LYS A 114 4.50 -22.96 4.82
CA LYS A 114 5.17 -21.73 4.40
C LYS A 114 4.27 -20.89 3.50
N ASN A 115 3.57 -21.57 2.60
CA ASN A 115 2.63 -21.00 1.65
C ASN A 115 1.70 -22.12 1.14
N ALA A 116 0.83 -21.81 0.18
CA ALA A 116 -0.13 -22.77 -0.38
C ALA A 116 0.50 -23.94 -1.18
N LYS A 117 1.83 -23.97 -1.32
CA LYS A 117 2.59 -24.95 -2.09
C LYS A 117 3.68 -25.67 -1.28
N THR A 118 3.94 -25.28 -0.03
CA THR A 118 4.98 -25.89 0.80
C THR A 118 4.49 -26.11 2.23
N TYR A 119 4.24 -27.37 2.59
CA TYR A 119 3.72 -27.79 3.90
C TYR A 119 3.81 -29.31 4.10
N TYR A 120 3.73 -29.79 5.34
CA TYR A 120 3.44 -31.20 5.63
C TYR A 120 1.94 -31.42 5.79
N VAL A 121 1.48 -32.64 5.52
CA VAL A 121 0.07 -33.03 5.68
C VAL A 121 -0.08 -34.47 6.15
N ALA A 122 -0.99 -34.71 7.09
CA ALA A 122 -1.45 -36.02 7.52
C ALA A 122 -2.91 -36.13 7.14
N ARG A 123 -3.27 -37.18 6.38
CA ARG A 123 -4.60 -37.36 5.78
C ARG A 123 -5.18 -38.70 6.16
N PHE A 124 -6.41 -38.71 6.64
CA PHE A 124 -7.28 -39.89 6.64
C PHE A 124 -8.18 -39.85 5.41
N ASN A 125 -8.24 -40.95 4.67
CA ASN A 125 -9.13 -41.12 3.54
C ASN A 125 -9.85 -42.47 3.65
N PRO A 126 -11.17 -42.47 3.92
CA PRO A 126 -11.96 -43.69 4.07
C PRO A 126 -12.24 -44.42 2.74
N LEU A 127 -12.17 -43.73 1.60
CA LEU A 127 -12.33 -44.37 0.28
C LEU A 127 -11.16 -45.31 -0.06
N GLU A 128 -9.96 -44.99 0.46
CA GLU A 128 -8.73 -45.75 0.21
C GLU A 128 -8.32 -46.65 1.39
N ASP A 129 -9.13 -46.74 2.46
CA ASP A 129 -8.75 -47.38 3.73
C ASP A 129 -7.36 -46.94 4.22
N SER A 130 -7.05 -45.64 4.20
CA SER A 130 -5.68 -45.17 4.41
C SER A 130 -5.54 -43.97 5.34
N PHE A 131 -4.51 -44.04 6.17
CA PHE A 131 -3.96 -42.91 6.92
C PHE A 131 -2.52 -42.67 6.46
N ARG A 132 -2.25 -41.49 5.89
CA ARG A 132 -1.00 -41.20 5.17
C ARG A 132 -0.40 -39.87 5.57
N VAL A 133 0.92 -39.80 5.56
CA VAL A 133 1.69 -38.56 5.75
C VAL A 133 2.42 -38.23 4.47
N TYR A 134 2.32 -36.98 4.06
CA TYR A 134 3.00 -36.43 2.91
C TYR A 134 3.74 -35.15 3.27
N LYS A 135 4.73 -34.81 2.45
CA LYS A 135 5.19 -33.43 2.29
C LYS A 135 4.73 -32.90 0.94
N VAL A 136 4.49 -31.60 0.89
CA VAL A 136 4.32 -30.85 -0.35
C VAL A 136 5.42 -29.81 -0.37
N VAL A 137 6.25 -29.80 -1.42
CA VAL A 137 7.30 -28.80 -1.62
C VAL A 137 7.15 -28.27 -3.04
N ASP A 138 7.02 -26.96 -3.18
CA ASP A 138 6.76 -26.27 -4.45
C ASP A 138 5.59 -26.86 -5.25
N GLY A 139 4.56 -27.34 -4.53
CA GLY A 139 3.35 -27.94 -5.09
C GLY A 139 3.47 -29.43 -5.42
N VAL A 140 4.66 -30.01 -5.29
CA VAL A 140 4.90 -31.44 -5.54
C VAL A 140 4.71 -32.21 -4.24
N ARG A 141 3.73 -33.13 -4.23
CA ARG A 141 3.43 -33.99 -3.08
C ARG A 141 4.26 -35.28 -3.12
N SER A 142 4.88 -35.64 -2.01
CA SER A 142 5.63 -36.89 -1.82
C SER A 142 5.17 -37.59 -0.54
N GLN A 143 4.93 -38.90 -0.61
CA GLN A 143 4.54 -39.70 0.55
C GLN A 143 5.75 -39.97 1.44
N LEU A 144 5.56 -39.82 2.76
CA LEU A 144 6.56 -40.15 3.78
C LEU A 144 6.19 -41.45 4.51
N GLY A 145 4.89 -41.71 4.69
CA GLY A 145 4.40 -42.93 5.33
C GLY A 145 2.94 -43.22 5.02
N SER A 146 2.54 -44.49 5.23
CA SER A 146 1.17 -44.96 5.06
C SER A 146 0.88 -46.10 6.03
N VAL A 147 -0.30 -46.09 6.63
CA VAL A 147 -0.88 -47.21 7.38
C VAL A 147 -2.27 -47.49 6.81
N LYS A 148 -2.64 -48.77 6.72
CA LYS A 148 -4.00 -49.18 6.33
C LYS A 148 -4.93 -49.04 7.53
N VAL A 149 -6.02 -48.30 7.38
CA VAL A 149 -7.04 -48.11 8.40
C VAL A 149 -8.40 -48.23 7.73
N PRO A 150 -9.30 -49.12 8.19
CA PRO A 150 -10.64 -49.23 7.61
C PRO A 150 -11.34 -47.88 7.58
N GLY A 151 -11.90 -47.53 6.43
CA GLY A 151 -12.69 -46.33 6.27
C GLY A 151 -14.11 -46.48 6.81
N ASP A 152 -14.60 -45.45 7.48
CA ASP A 152 -16.01 -45.27 7.75
C ASP A 152 -16.40 -43.78 7.62
N LYS A 153 -17.64 -43.43 8.00
CA LYS A 153 -18.19 -42.07 7.91
C LYS A 153 -18.37 -41.40 9.27
N GLU A 154 -17.81 -42.00 10.31
CA GLU A 154 -17.87 -41.48 11.66
C GLU A 154 -16.85 -40.34 11.85
N TRP A 155 -16.92 -39.73 13.03
CA TRP A 155 -15.94 -38.74 13.45
C TRP A 155 -14.66 -39.43 13.93
N HIS A 156 -13.53 -39.06 13.35
CA HIS A 156 -12.21 -39.50 13.80
C HIS A 156 -11.37 -38.35 14.34
N THR A 157 -10.45 -38.64 15.26
CA THR A 157 -9.47 -37.68 15.77
C THR A 157 -8.10 -37.94 15.17
N LEU A 158 -7.59 -36.99 14.39
CA LEU A 158 -6.21 -37.00 13.90
C LEU A 158 -5.35 -36.18 14.86
N ARG A 159 -4.15 -36.66 15.17
CA ARG A 159 -3.13 -35.92 15.93
C ARG A 159 -1.78 -36.04 15.23
N VAL A 160 -1.01 -34.97 15.26
CA VAL A 160 0.35 -34.88 14.74
C VAL A 160 1.23 -34.24 15.79
N THR A 161 2.36 -34.87 16.11
CA THR A 161 3.45 -34.28 16.89
C THR A 161 4.70 -34.22 16.03
N MET A 162 5.35 -33.05 15.98
CA MET A 162 6.62 -32.88 15.29
C MET A 162 7.64 -32.20 16.21
N ASN A 163 8.80 -32.83 16.40
CA ASN A 163 9.95 -32.27 17.09
C ASN A 163 11.21 -32.48 16.25
N GLY A 164 11.83 -31.39 15.79
CA GLY A 164 12.96 -31.46 14.88
C GLY A 164 12.58 -32.12 13.55
N ALA A 165 13.12 -33.32 13.29
CA ALA A 165 12.80 -34.18 12.15
C ALA A 165 11.69 -35.20 12.41
N SER A 166 11.48 -35.54 13.68
CA SER A 166 10.62 -36.66 14.08
C SER A 166 9.17 -36.23 13.97
N ILE A 167 8.38 -36.98 13.19
CA ILE A 167 6.96 -36.78 12.98
C ILE A 167 6.23 -38.03 13.45
N VAL A 168 5.32 -37.88 14.39
CA VAL A 168 4.42 -38.95 14.84
C VAL A 168 2.99 -38.50 14.55
N CYS A 169 2.25 -39.33 13.83
CA CYS A 169 0.86 -39.08 13.50
C CYS A 169 0.01 -40.22 14.04
N THR A 170 -1.13 -39.89 14.67
CA THR A 170 -2.08 -40.89 15.14
C THR A 170 -3.49 -40.60 14.62
N LEU A 171 -4.26 -41.67 14.42
CA LEU A 171 -5.69 -41.65 14.14
C LEU A 171 -6.40 -42.43 15.24
N ASP A 172 -7.33 -41.77 15.92
CA ASP A 172 -8.09 -42.25 17.09
C ASP A 172 -7.22 -42.80 18.24
N GLY A 173 -5.94 -42.39 18.28
CA GLY A 173 -4.96 -42.87 19.24
C GLY A 173 -4.52 -44.34 19.05
N ALA A 174 -5.21 -45.12 18.20
CA ALA A 174 -4.93 -46.54 17.99
C ALA A 174 -4.03 -46.81 16.77
N HIS A 175 -4.10 -45.95 15.74
CA HIS A 175 -3.33 -46.12 14.51
C HIS A 175 -2.20 -45.09 14.46
N GLU A 176 -0.98 -45.51 14.80
CA GLU A 176 0.20 -44.66 14.82
C GLU A 176 1.08 -44.85 13.57
N MET A 177 1.71 -43.77 13.15
CA MET A 177 2.74 -43.74 12.13
C MET A 177 3.84 -42.77 12.52
N ALA A 178 5.07 -43.27 12.61
CA ALA A 178 6.27 -42.48 12.87
C ALA A 178 7.13 -42.39 11.59
N VAL A 179 7.53 -41.19 11.22
CA VAL A 179 8.43 -40.91 10.07
C VAL A 179 9.43 -39.81 10.44
N GLU A 180 10.53 -39.71 9.71
CA GLU A 180 11.49 -38.62 9.85
C GLU A 180 11.61 -37.83 8.55
N ASP A 181 11.52 -36.51 8.61
CA ASP A 181 11.79 -35.61 7.48
C ASP A 181 12.18 -34.20 7.94
N GLN A 182 13.13 -33.56 7.25
CA GLN A 182 13.55 -32.17 7.51
C GLN A 182 13.53 -31.29 6.26
N SER A 183 12.71 -31.63 5.26
CA SER A 183 12.59 -30.87 4.01
C SER A 183 11.96 -29.49 4.24
N ILE A 184 11.09 -29.36 5.25
CA ILE A 184 10.46 -28.09 5.63
C ILE A 184 10.88 -27.75 7.06
N ARG A 185 11.75 -26.76 7.19
CA ARG A 185 12.41 -26.35 8.44
C ARG A 185 11.87 -25.03 8.98
N GLY A 186 12.06 -24.77 10.28
CA GLY A 186 11.64 -23.53 10.94
C GLY A 186 10.12 -23.39 11.08
N TYR A 187 9.69 -22.27 11.66
CA TYR A 187 8.29 -21.98 11.94
C TYR A 187 7.40 -21.98 10.69
N GLY A 188 6.21 -22.55 10.80
CA GLY A 188 5.20 -22.43 9.75
C GLY A 188 3.80 -22.54 10.31
N ARG A 189 2.83 -22.23 9.46
CA ARG A 189 1.42 -22.18 9.82
C ARG A 189 0.83 -23.58 9.95
N VAL A 190 -0.26 -23.64 10.70
CA VAL A 190 -1.12 -24.83 10.82
C VAL A 190 -2.41 -24.61 10.04
N GLY A 191 -3.07 -25.69 9.63
CA GLY A 191 -4.30 -25.60 8.88
C GLY A 191 -4.93 -26.93 8.57
N LEU A 192 -5.89 -26.91 7.64
CA LEU A 192 -6.73 -28.05 7.27
C LEU A 192 -6.74 -28.24 5.76
N TRP A 193 -6.97 -29.48 5.35
CA TRP A 193 -6.73 -29.91 3.97
C TRP A 193 -7.70 -31.00 3.52
N SER A 194 -8.11 -30.93 2.26
CA SER A 194 -8.77 -32.05 1.55
C SER A 194 -8.25 -32.14 0.10
N LYS A 195 -8.54 -33.24 -0.59
CA LYS A 195 -8.13 -33.44 -2.01
C LYS A 195 -9.35 -33.49 -2.91
N ALA A 196 -9.19 -32.96 -4.12
CA ALA A 196 -10.17 -33.11 -5.18
C ALA A 196 -11.58 -32.70 -4.73
N ASP A 197 -12.53 -33.60 -4.88
CA ASP A 197 -13.93 -33.44 -4.52
C ASP A 197 -14.29 -33.94 -3.12
N ALA A 198 -13.28 -34.26 -2.27
CA ALA A 198 -13.49 -34.67 -0.90
C ALA A 198 -14.08 -33.52 -0.07
N GLN A 199 -15.35 -33.67 0.29
CA GLN A 199 -16.06 -32.78 1.20
C GLN A 199 -16.04 -33.35 2.60
N SER A 200 -15.55 -32.57 3.55
CA SER A 200 -15.32 -33.00 4.92
C SER A 200 -15.64 -31.92 5.93
N SER A 201 -16.09 -32.35 7.10
CA SER A 201 -16.31 -31.49 8.26
C SER A 201 -15.16 -31.63 9.25
N PHE A 202 -14.76 -30.51 9.84
CA PHE A 202 -13.67 -30.39 10.79
C PHE A 202 -14.15 -29.66 12.04
N ASP A 203 -13.72 -30.11 13.20
CA ASP A 203 -14.00 -29.47 14.48
C ASP A 203 -12.88 -29.74 15.49
N ASP A 204 -12.91 -29.06 16.63
CA ASP A 204 -11.94 -29.21 17.72
C ASP A 204 -10.48 -29.11 17.21
N PHE A 205 -10.19 -28.13 16.34
CA PHE A 205 -8.84 -27.92 15.83
C PHE A 205 -7.98 -27.34 16.93
N LYS A 206 -6.89 -28.02 17.28
CA LYS A 206 -5.99 -27.62 18.38
C LYS A 206 -4.58 -27.55 17.86
N ALA A 207 -3.84 -26.55 18.28
CA ALA A 207 -2.40 -26.46 18.02
C ALA A 207 -1.69 -25.97 19.27
N SER A 208 -0.63 -26.67 19.65
CA SER A 208 0.26 -26.27 20.73
C SER A 208 1.71 -26.48 20.36
N GLY A 209 2.62 -25.76 21.02
CA GLY A 209 4.05 -25.84 20.73
C GLY A 209 4.80 -24.58 21.12
N THR A 210 6.03 -24.43 20.62
CA THR A 210 6.81 -23.21 20.77
C THR A 210 6.83 -22.46 19.44
N GLY A 211 6.49 -21.18 19.47
CA GLY A 211 6.52 -20.36 18.26
C GLY A 211 6.02 -18.94 18.47
N TYR A 212 5.47 -18.38 17.39
CA TYR A 212 5.02 -17.00 17.31
C TYR A 212 3.51 -16.96 17.08
N LEU A 213 2.84 -16.14 17.89
CA LEU A 213 1.51 -15.64 17.58
C LEU A 213 1.70 -14.28 16.94
N VAL A 214 1.39 -14.17 15.65
CA VAL A 214 1.36 -12.87 14.97
C VAL A 214 0.17 -12.11 15.53
N PRO A 215 0.38 -11.00 16.27
CA PRO A 215 -0.74 -10.22 16.75
C PRO A 215 -1.58 -9.76 15.55
N PRO A 216 -2.90 -9.60 15.73
CA PRO A 216 -3.72 -8.96 14.69
C PRO A 216 -3.09 -7.60 14.34
N PRO A 217 -3.18 -7.16 13.08
CA PRO A 217 -2.68 -5.85 12.69
C PRO A 217 -3.26 -4.79 13.64
N ALA A 218 -2.40 -3.96 14.24
CA ALA A 218 -2.88 -2.87 15.07
C ALA A 218 -3.84 -1.99 14.25
N PRO A 219 -4.89 -1.42 14.88
CA PRO A 219 -5.71 -0.43 14.21
C PRO A 219 -4.81 0.65 13.61
N PRO A 220 -5.08 1.13 12.39
CA PRO A 220 -4.27 2.16 11.78
C PRO A 220 -4.16 3.36 12.72
N ALA A 221 -2.93 3.73 13.06
CA ALA A 221 -2.65 4.98 13.75
C ALA A 221 -3.08 6.15 12.86
N GLU A 222 -3.58 7.21 13.49
CA GLU A 222 -3.79 8.47 12.81
C GLU A 222 -2.44 9.06 12.40
N THR A 223 -2.33 9.51 11.16
CA THR A 223 -1.13 10.23 10.69
C THR A 223 -1.13 11.65 11.27
N LYS A 224 0.00 12.37 11.21
CA LYS A 224 0.04 13.78 11.64
C LYS A 224 -1.00 14.60 10.91
N GLU A 225 -1.67 15.50 11.61
CA GLU A 225 -2.65 16.42 11.03
C GLU A 225 -1.94 17.53 10.26
N PHE A 226 -2.23 17.66 8.97
CA PHE A 226 -1.98 18.88 8.22
C PHE A 226 -3.09 19.87 8.57
N GLU A 227 -2.74 21.14 8.74
CA GLU A 227 -3.70 22.22 8.95
C GLU A 227 -3.15 23.55 8.40
N ILE A 228 -4.06 24.47 8.08
CA ILE A 228 -3.72 25.84 7.68
C ILE A 228 -4.19 26.80 8.78
N ARG A 229 -3.27 27.54 9.39
CA ARG A 229 -3.58 28.57 10.39
C ARG A 229 -2.84 29.86 10.06
N ASN A 230 -3.56 30.98 10.08
CA ASN A 230 -2.97 32.31 9.87
C ASN A 230 -2.06 32.39 8.62
N GLN A 231 -2.52 31.84 7.50
CA GLN A 231 -1.80 31.79 6.21
C GLN A 231 -0.52 30.93 6.22
N ARG A 232 -0.35 30.04 7.20
CA ARG A 232 0.81 29.16 7.35
C ARG A 232 0.39 27.70 7.45
N ALA A 233 1.23 26.82 6.95
CA ALA A 233 1.04 25.38 7.02
C ALA A 233 1.55 24.84 8.36
N PHE A 234 0.83 23.90 8.92
CA PHE A 234 1.25 23.13 10.08
C PHE A 234 1.11 21.64 9.80
N LEU A 235 1.98 20.85 10.42
CA LEU A 235 1.90 19.39 10.41
C LEU A 235 2.15 18.87 11.82
N GLY A 236 1.22 18.08 12.37
CA GLY A 236 1.30 17.57 13.73
C GLY A 236 1.40 18.70 14.77
N GLY A 237 0.75 19.84 14.51
CA GLY A 237 0.76 21.04 15.34
C GLY A 237 2.03 21.89 15.27
N GLN A 238 3.01 21.53 14.44
CA GLN A 238 4.23 22.31 14.21
C GLN A 238 4.10 23.13 12.92
N GLU A 239 4.49 24.41 12.96
CA GLU A 239 4.55 25.23 11.75
C GLU A 239 5.66 24.72 10.83
N ILE A 240 5.39 24.62 9.53
CA ILE A 240 6.33 24.08 8.54
C ILE A 240 6.34 24.94 7.26
N ASP A 241 7.47 24.97 6.58
CA ASP A 241 7.57 25.43 5.19
C ASP A 241 7.46 24.21 4.25
N LEU A 242 6.86 24.38 3.07
CA LEU A 242 6.58 23.28 2.16
C LEU A 242 7.22 23.49 0.80
N TRP A 243 7.91 22.46 0.32
CA TRP A 243 8.52 22.39 -1.01
C TRP A 243 8.13 21.09 -1.69
N GLY A 244 7.51 21.22 -2.87
CA GLY A 244 6.72 20.16 -3.45
C GLY A 244 7.30 19.51 -4.71
N LEU A 245 6.93 18.25 -4.93
CA LEU A 245 7.09 17.55 -6.21
C LEU A 245 5.77 16.94 -6.72
N ARG A 246 5.39 17.27 -7.96
CA ARG A 246 4.14 16.79 -8.58
C ARG A 246 4.27 15.35 -9.10
N CYS A 247 4.05 14.38 -8.22
CA CYS A 247 4.07 12.93 -8.49
C CYS A 247 2.76 12.44 -9.14
N GLY A 248 2.33 13.10 -10.22
CA GLY A 248 0.91 13.11 -10.55
C GLY A 248 0.28 11.76 -10.93
N ASN A 249 1.08 10.82 -11.44
CA ASN A 249 0.67 9.46 -11.78
C ASN A 249 1.22 8.40 -10.79
N ALA A 250 1.49 8.79 -9.53
CA ALA A 250 2.07 7.89 -8.51
C ALA A 250 1.22 6.63 -8.23
N PHE A 251 -0.08 6.65 -8.49
CA PHE A 251 -0.98 5.51 -8.26
C PHE A 251 -1.19 4.60 -9.46
N TYR A 252 -0.41 4.79 -10.54
CA TYR A 252 -0.55 4.05 -11.80
C TYR A 252 -0.46 2.52 -11.61
N SER A 253 0.53 2.05 -10.84
CA SER A 253 0.73 0.65 -10.52
C SER A 253 1.44 0.51 -9.17
N ASP A 254 1.44 -0.69 -8.59
CA ASP A 254 2.14 -0.96 -7.32
C ASP A 254 3.64 -0.63 -7.43
N ALA A 255 4.25 -0.97 -8.57
CA ALA A 255 5.66 -0.67 -8.86
C ALA A 255 5.94 0.83 -8.95
N VAL A 256 5.05 1.59 -9.60
CA VAL A 256 5.19 3.05 -9.69
C VAL A 256 5.02 3.69 -8.31
N THR A 257 4.01 3.30 -7.55
CA THR A 257 3.79 3.81 -6.18
C THR A 257 4.99 3.53 -5.29
N GLU A 258 5.51 2.31 -5.32
CA GLU A 258 6.68 1.92 -4.54
C GLU A 258 7.93 2.70 -4.95
N ARG A 259 8.13 2.95 -6.26
CA ARG A 259 9.25 3.74 -6.76
C ARG A 259 9.27 5.17 -6.20
N PHE A 260 8.11 5.83 -6.14
CA PHE A 260 8.00 7.14 -5.50
C PHE A 260 8.31 7.09 -4.01
N VAL A 261 7.69 6.15 -3.29
CA VAL A 261 7.88 5.97 -1.85
C VAL A 261 9.35 5.75 -1.50
N ARG A 262 10.06 4.92 -2.27
CA ARG A 262 11.49 4.65 -2.08
C ARG A 262 12.37 5.89 -2.25
N ASN A 263 11.89 6.93 -2.95
CA ASN A 263 12.62 8.17 -3.13
C ASN A 263 12.30 9.24 -2.07
N PHE A 264 11.35 9.03 -1.16
CA PHE A 264 10.99 10.04 -0.15
C PHE A 264 12.16 10.44 0.75
N ASP A 265 13.04 9.50 1.13
CA ASP A 265 14.23 9.83 1.94
C ASP A 265 15.20 10.74 1.17
N ASN A 266 15.33 10.51 -0.15
CA ASN A 266 16.14 11.35 -1.02
C ASN A 266 15.47 12.72 -1.28
N MET A 267 14.14 12.80 -1.38
CA MET A 267 13.40 14.06 -1.40
C MET A 267 13.67 14.88 -0.14
N ASN A 268 13.55 14.25 1.04
CA ASN A 268 13.83 14.89 2.32
C ASN A 268 15.28 15.37 2.41
N ALA A 269 16.26 14.57 1.98
CA ALA A 269 17.67 14.97 1.97
C ALA A 269 17.92 16.24 1.15
N HIS A 270 17.02 16.58 0.22
CA HIS A 270 17.07 17.76 -0.63
C HIS A 270 16.01 18.82 -0.28
N GLY A 271 15.33 18.68 0.86
CA GLY A 271 14.36 19.68 1.34
C GLY A 271 12.95 19.57 0.76
N ILE A 272 12.70 18.59 -0.13
CA ILE A 272 11.36 18.34 -0.65
C ILE A 272 10.59 17.53 0.40
N ASN A 273 9.58 18.14 1.00
CA ASN A 273 8.78 17.55 2.08
C ASN A 273 7.28 17.46 1.73
N MET A 274 6.95 17.65 0.46
CA MET A 274 5.58 17.61 -0.03
C MET A 274 5.49 16.93 -1.38
N VAL A 275 4.43 16.15 -1.59
CA VAL A 275 4.16 15.50 -2.88
C VAL A 275 2.70 15.65 -3.27
N ALA A 276 2.43 15.79 -4.57
CA ALA A 276 1.08 15.78 -5.12
C ALA A 276 0.83 14.53 -5.97
N ALA A 277 -0.21 13.76 -5.65
CA ALA A 277 -0.60 12.54 -6.38
C ALA A 277 -2.11 12.55 -6.66
N PHE A 278 -2.54 11.99 -7.79
CA PHE A 278 -3.91 12.15 -8.28
C PHE A 278 -4.58 10.78 -8.46
N ILE A 279 -5.81 10.68 -7.97
CA ILE A 279 -6.61 9.46 -7.96
C ILE A 279 -6.99 9.07 -9.39
N GLN A 280 -7.39 10.03 -10.23
CA GLN A 280 -7.60 9.81 -11.67
C GLN A 280 -6.31 9.83 -12.51
N GLY A 281 -5.15 9.91 -11.87
CA GLY A 281 -3.91 10.28 -12.54
C GLY A 281 -3.99 11.69 -13.13
N VAL A 282 -3.04 12.05 -13.97
CA VAL A 282 -2.97 13.37 -14.62
C VAL A 282 -2.47 13.22 -16.03
N ASN A 283 -2.87 14.13 -16.91
CA ASN A 283 -2.53 14.07 -18.33
C ASN A 283 -2.81 12.68 -18.90
N ALA A 284 -4.10 12.30 -19.00
CA ALA A 284 -4.74 11.01 -19.34
C ALA A 284 -3.99 9.96 -20.21
N GLY A 285 -2.88 10.35 -20.83
CA GLY A 285 -1.76 9.51 -21.21
C GLY A 285 -1.12 10.02 -22.49
N PHE A 286 -1.10 11.35 -22.67
CA PHE A 286 -0.81 11.99 -23.94
C PHE A 286 0.40 11.37 -24.66
N PRO A 287 0.25 10.93 -25.93
CA PRO A 287 -0.91 11.17 -26.80
C PRO A 287 -2.10 10.21 -26.61
N ASP A 288 -1.94 9.11 -25.87
CA ASP A 288 -2.98 8.10 -25.63
C ASP A 288 -3.82 8.44 -24.38
N GLY A 289 -5.01 9.00 -24.56
CA GLY A 289 -5.90 9.39 -23.45
C GLY A 289 -6.43 8.22 -22.59
N ASP A 290 -6.24 6.98 -23.05
CA ASP A 290 -6.67 5.78 -22.32
C ASP A 290 -5.53 5.16 -21.52
N ALA A 291 -4.28 5.59 -21.73
CA ALA A 291 -3.13 5.01 -21.05
C ALA A 291 -3.09 5.35 -19.55
N GLY A 292 -3.79 6.39 -19.09
CA GLY A 292 -3.83 6.83 -17.70
C GLY A 292 -4.77 6.01 -16.83
N PHE A 293 -4.26 5.57 -15.68
CA PHE A 293 -5.02 4.86 -14.66
C PHE A 293 -6.08 5.77 -14.02
N ASN A 294 -7.33 5.31 -13.98
CA ASN A 294 -8.40 5.96 -13.23
C ASN A 294 -8.65 5.18 -11.94
N GLY A 295 -8.45 5.83 -10.79
CA GLY A 295 -8.61 5.23 -9.48
C GLY A 295 -10.05 5.07 -9.00
N TYR A 296 -11.03 5.55 -9.77
CA TYR A 296 -12.47 5.37 -9.53
C TYR A 296 -13.09 4.44 -10.58
N SER A 297 -14.20 3.81 -10.20
CA SER A 297 -15.15 3.28 -11.18
C SER A 297 -15.90 4.43 -11.86
N ARG A 298 -16.61 4.11 -12.95
CA ARG A 298 -17.50 5.08 -13.61
C ARG A 298 -18.60 5.63 -12.70
N HIS A 299 -18.94 4.90 -11.63
CA HIS A 299 -19.90 5.30 -10.62
C HIS A 299 -19.28 5.99 -9.40
N GLY A 300 -18.08 6.55 -9.54
CA GLY A 300 -17.38 7.26 -8.47
C GLY A 300 -16.82 6.37 -7.36
N LYS A 301 -16.98 5.04 -7.42
CA LYS A 301 -16.47 4.17 -6.35
C LYS A 301 -14.95 4.08 -6.39
N LEU A 302 -14.28 4.35 -5.28
CA LEU A 302 -12.82 4.20 -5.17
C LEU A 302 -12.41 2.73 -5.32
N LEU A 303 -11.45 2.44 -6.21
CA LEU A 303 -11.03 1.06 -6.47
C LEU A 303 -10.18 0.50 -5.32
N PRO A 304 -10.31 -0.80 -4.96
CA PRO A 304 -9.56 -1.39 -3.84
C PRO A 304 -8.03 -1.27 -3.96
N GLU A 305 -7.48 -1.36 -5.17
CA GLU A 305 -6.07 -1.16 -5.46
C GLU A 305 -5.61 0.27 -5.24
N THR A 306 -6.44 1.24 -5.61
CA THR A 306 -6.22 2.66 -5.37
C THR A 306 -6.19 2.94 -3.86
N VAL A 307 -7.17 2.42 -3.12
CA VAL A 307 -7.23 2.49 -1.64
C VAL A 307 -5.92 2.02 -1.02
N ARG A 308 -5.42 0.84 -1.42
CA ARG A 308 -4.16 0.29 -0.89
C ARG A 308 -2.96 1.18 -1.22
N ARG A 309 -2.86 1.67 -2.46
CA ARG A 309 -1.75 2.52 -2.91
C ARG A 309 -1.73 3.88 -2.20
N ILE A 310 -2.88 4.54 -2.08
CA ILE A 310 -2.98 5.82 -1.37
C ILE A 310 -2.63 5.63 0.11
N GLU A 311 -3.19 4.61 0.78
CA GLU A 311 -2.89 4.36 2.19
C GLU A 311 -1.40 4.09 2.43
N PHE A 312 -0.77 3.26 1.60
CA PHE A 312 0.68 3.02 1.67
C PHE A 312 1.48 4.30 1.45
N PHE A 313 1.20 5.04 0.39
CA PHE A 313 1.91 6.26 0.01
C PHE A 313 1.82 7.34 1.09
N VAL A 314 0.62 7.61 1.60
CA VAL A 314 0.37 8.65 2.61
C VAL A 314 1.03 8.30 3.95
N ARG A 315 0.97 7.03 4.38
CA ARG A 315 1.63 6.61 5.62
C ARG A 315 3.15 6.64 5.52
N GLU A 316 3.72 6.28 4.37
CA GLU A 316 5.16 6.38 4.15
C GLU A 316 5.65 7.83 4.10
N ALA A 317 4.81 8.75 3.60
CA ALA A 317 5.03 10.19 3.69
C ALA A 317 4.96 10.68 5.16
N ASP A 318 3.98 10.23 5.94
CA ASP A 318 3.84 10.63 7.36
C ASP A 318 5.04 10.20 8.21
N LYS A 319 5.58 8.98 8.00
CA LYS A 319 6.80 8.49 8.67
C LYS A 319 7.98 9.43 8.51
N ARG A 320 7.98 10.22 7.43
CA ARG A 320 9.02 11.16 7.02
C ARG A 320 8.64 12.62 7.27
N GLY A 321 7.50 12.84 7.93
CA GLY A 321 6.94 14.16 8.20
C GLY A 321 6.61 14.96 6.93
N MET A 322 6.14 14.28 5.89
CA MET A 322 5.76 14.89 4.62
C MET A 322 4.24 15.09 4.52
N VAL A 323 3.84 16.08 3.72
CA VAL A 323 2.45 16.37 3.38
C VAL A 323 2.11 15.83 1.99
N VAL A 324 0.93 15.24 1.83
CA VAL A 324 0.44 14.75 0.53
C VAL A 324 -0.76 15.57 0.06
N MET A 325 -0.65 16.21 -1.09
CA MET A 325 -1.82 16.72 -1.80
C MET A 325 -2.43 15.59 -2.64
N LEU A 326 -3.69 15.24 -2.39
CA LEU A 326 -4.44 14.28 -3.20
C LEU A 326 -5.34 15.02 -4.18
N GLY A 327 -5.19 14.77 -5.48
CA GLY A 327 -6.11 15.26 -6.50
C GLY A 327 -7.19 14.23 -6.83
N CYS A 328 -8.46 14.63 -6.85
CA CYS A 328 -9.57 13.73 -7.15
C CYS A 328 -9.91 13.74 -8.65
N ILE A 329 -10.58 14.80 -9.10
CA ILE A 329 -11.11 14.91 -10.47
C ILE A 329 -10.10 15.68 -11.33
N THR A 330 -9.75 15.14 -12.49
CA THR A 330 -8.77 15.76 -13.39
C THR A 330 -9.29 15.93 -14.81
N PRO A 331 -8.73 16.86 -15.60
CA PRO A 331 -9.19 17.11 -16.96
C PRO A 331 -9.05 15.84 -17.83
N ARG A 332 -9.99 15.65 -18.76
CA ARG A 332 -10.21 14.44 -19.58
C ARG A 332 -10.76 13.23 -18.83
N LYS A 333 -10.58 13.15 -17.51
CA LYS A 333 -11.03 12.00 -16.71
C LYS A 333 -12.34 12.26 -15.98
N ASP A 334 -12.81 13.51 -15.94
CA ASP A 334 -14.20 13.83 -15.60
C ASP A 334 -15.20 13.15 -16.55
N GLN A 335 -14.81 12.91 -17.80
CA GLN A 335 -15.57 12.19 -18.84
C GLN A 335 -15.80 10.70 -18.53
N ASP A 336 -15.03 10.13 -17.59
CA ASP A 336 -15.18 8.71 -17.22
C ASP A 336 -16.37 8.50 -16.26
N PHE A 337 -16.92 9.56 -15.66
CA PHE A 337 -18.15 9.53 -14.88
C PHE A 337 -19.37 9.67 -15.81
N TYR A 338 -20.51 9.04 -15.49
CA TYR A 338 -21.69 9.22 -16.32
C TYR A 338 -22.34 10.59 -16.09
N ASP A 339 -22.38 11.03 -14.83
CA ASP A 339 -23.04 12.28 -14.46
C ASP A 339 -22.48 12.91 -13.18
N GLU A 340 -23.12 13.99 -12.75
CA GLU A 340 -22.78 14.72 -11.53
C GLU A 340 -22.92 13.89 -10.25
N ALA A 341 -23.86 12.93 -10.21
CA ALA A 341 -24.06 12.09 -9.03
C ALA A 341 -22.86 11.14 -8.85
N ASP A 342 -22.32 10.58 -9.93
CA ASP A 342 -21.10 9.78 -9.88
C ASP A 342 -19.88 10.60 -9.42
N MET A 343 -19.78 11.87 -9.85
CA MET A 343 -18.73 12.79 -9.37
C MET A 343 -18.88 13.10 -7.88
N GLN A 344 -20.11 13.30 -7.39
CA GLN A 344 -20.40 13.46 -5.97
C GLN A 344 -19.94 12.21 -5.19
N VAL A 345 -20.30 11.00 -5.67
CA VAL A 345 -19.86 9.74 -5.05
C VAL A 345 -18.34 9.66 -4.99
N ALA A 346 -17.62 10.07 -6.03
CA ALA A 346 -16.14 10.06 -6.02
C ALA A 346 -15.54 10.93 -4.90
N LEU A 347 -16.06 12.14 -4.71
CA LEU A 347 -15.59 13.04 -3.66
C LEU A 347 -15.98 12.52 -2.26
N GLU A 348 -17.18 11.99 -2.11
CA GLU A 348 -17.66 11.40 -0.86
C GLU A 348 -16.88 10.13 -0.46
N GLU A 349 -16.63 9.21 -1.40
CA GLU A 349 -15.84 7.99 -1.16
C GLU A 349 -14.40 8.33 -0.76
N THR A 350 -13.83 9.38 -1.37
CA THR A 350 -12.50 9.88 -0.97
C THR A 350 -12.52 10.43 0.46
N ALA A 351 -13.53 11.22 0.82
CA ALA A 351 -13.71 11.73 2.18
C ALA A 351 -13.86 10.61 3.22
N LYS A 352 -14.72 9.61 2.94
CA LYS A 352 -14.94 8.44 3.81
C LYS A 352 -13.64 7.66 3.99
N PHE A 353 -12.95 7.36 2.91
CA PHE A 353 -11.69 6.62 2.94
C PHE A 353 -10.63 7.31 3.82
N LEU A 354 -10.39 8.61 3.63
CA LEU A 354 -9.40 9.35 4.42
C LEU A 354 -9.78 9.36 5.92
N LYS A 355 -11.07 9.49 6.24
CA LYS A 355 -11.58 9.46 7.61
C LYS A 355 -11.43 8.09 8.27
N GLU A 356 -11.90 7.04 7.60
CA GLU A 356 -11.86 5.66 8.11
C GLU A 356 -10.42 5.16 8.31
N LYS A 357 -9.51 5.56 7.42
CA LYS A 357 -8.09 5.23 7.51
C LYS A 357 -7.28 6.18 8.38
N LYS A 358 -7.90 7.25 8.90
CA LYS A 358 -7.24 8.26 9.75
C LYS A 358 -6.02 8.87 9.07
N LEU A 359 -6.17 9.22 7.79
CA LEU A 359 -5.14 9.85 6.97
C LEU A 359 -5.37 11.36 7.00
N ARG A 360 -4.53 12.05 7.78
CA ARG A 360 -4.61 13.47 8.12
C ARG A 360 -3.41 14.30 7.65
N ASN A 361 -2.30 13.71 7.21
CA ASN A 361 -1.14 14.46 6.67
C ASN A 361 -1.39 14.83 5.20
N VAL A 362 -2.64 15.16 4.89
CA VAL A 362 -3.15 15.31 3.53
C VAL A 362 -4.03 16.54 3.44
N PHE A 363 -4.09 17.12 2.26
CA PHE A 363 -5.21 17.97 1.85
C PHE A 363 -5.61 17.62 0.41
N VAL A 364 -6.81 18.03 0.00
CA VAL A 364 -7.44 17.52 -1.23
C VAL A 364 -7.68 18.62 -2.26
N ASN A 365 -7.16 18.43 -3.47
CA ASN A 365 -7.58 19.15 -4.66
C ASN A 365 -8.77 18.40 -5.29
N LEU A 366 -9.99 18.87 -5.02
CA LEU A 366 -11.23 18.17 -5.40
C LEU A 366 -11.42 18.13 -6.93
N CYS A 367 -11.01 19.20 -7.62
CA CYS A 367 -11.05 19.27 -9.08
C CYS A 367 -9.84 20.09 -9.57
N ASP A 368 -8.99 19.43 -10.35
CA ASP A 368 -7.82 20.05 -10.97
C ASP A 368 -8.20 20.70 -12.30
N GLU A 369 -7.72 21.93 -12.51
CA GLU A 369 -8.01 22.76 -13.69
C GLU A 369 -9.51 22.99 -13.96
N PHE A 370 -10.28 23.40 -12.94
CA PHE A 370 -11.69 23.81 -13.09
C PHE A 370 -11.88 24.82 -14.22
N ASN A 371 -12.97 24.66 -14.98
CA ASN A 371 -13.33 25.39 -16.18
C ASN A 371 -12.31 25.26 -17.33
N HIS A 372 -11.62 24.11 -17.43
CA HIS A 372 -10.72 23.87 -18.55
C HIS A 372 -11.46 23.88 -19.89
N VAL A 373 -11.21 24.90 -20.71
CA VAL A 373 -11.92 25.17 -21.98
C VAL A 373 -12.02 23.98 -22.95
N GLN A 374 -10.97 23.16 -23.04
CA GLN A 374 -10.88 22.01 -23.96
C GLN A 374 -10.95 20.62 -23.32
N ARG A 375 -10.81 20.52 -21.99
CA ARG A 375 -10.57 19.23 -21.30
C ARG A 375 -11.53 18.96 -20.13
N ALA A 376 -12.41 19.91 -19.81
CA ALA A 376 -13.54 19.71 -18.92
C ALA A 376 -14.80 19.51 -19.77
N ASP A 377 -15.51 18.41 -19.53
CA ASP A 377 -16.73 18.05 -20.25
C ASP A 377 -17.96 18.11 -19.34
N GLN A 378 -17.81 17.69 -18.08
CA GLN A 378 -18.92 17.64 -17.13
C GLN A 378 -19.40 19.04 -16.72
N PRO A 379 -20.71 19.35 -16.77
CA PRO A 379 -21.25 20.67 -16.41
C PRO A 379 -20.86 21.17 -15.00
N LEU A 380 -20.64 20.24 -14.05
CA LEU A 380 -20.18 20.55 -12.70
C LEU A 380 -18.80 21.24 -12.69
N THR A 381 -17.93 20.93 -13.66
CA THR A 381 -16.55 21.46 -13.74
C THR A 381 -16.43 22.69 -14.63
N ARG A 382 -17.54 23.27 -15.09
CA ARG A 382 -17.58 24.39 -16.05
C ARG A 382 -18.38 25.58 -15.51
N GLU A 383 -18.09 26.75 -16.04
CA GLU A 383 -18.95 27.93 -15.90
C GLU A 383 -20.26 27.78 -16.70
N PRO A 384 -21.35 28.51 -16.36
CA PRO A 384 -21.46 29.52 -15.30
C PRO A 384 -21.55 28.92 -13.89
N ASP A 385 -21.66 29.80 -12.88
CA ASP A 385 -21.82 29.49 -11.45
C ASP A 385 -20.63 28.79 -10.78
N GLY A 386 -19.42 28.99 -11.30
CA GLY A 386 -18.23 28.29 -10.83
C GLY A 386 -17.95 28.44 -9.33
N ALA A 387 -18.17 29.63 -8.75
CA ALA A 387 -18.04 29.82 -7.30
C ALA A 387 -18.99 28.92 -6.50
N ALA A 388 -20.24 28.79 -6.93
CA ALA A 388 -21.23 27.93 -6.27
C ALA A 388 -20.92 26.44 -6.49
N LYS A 389 -20.49 26.05 -7.69
CA LYS A 389 -20.10 24.66 -8.01
C LYS A 389 -18.85 24.20 -7.22
N LYS A 390 -17.86 25.09 -7.07
CA LYS A 390 -16.68 24.82 -6.21
C LYS A 390 -17.07 24.66 -4.74
N ALA A 391 -17.89 25.56 -4.21
CA ALA A 391 -18.42 25.45 -2.85
C ALA A 391 -19.27 24.18 -2.66
N LYS A 392 -20.02 23.75 -3.69
CA LYS A 392 -20.80 22.52 -3.69
C LYS A 392 -19.92 21.27 -3.58
N MET A 393 -18.89 21.15 -4.42
CA MET A 393 -17.92 20.04 -4.36
C MET A 393 -17.26 19.95 -2.98
N GLN A 394 -16.85 21.09 -2.43
CA GLN A 394 -16.29 21.14 -1.08
C GLN A 394 -17.31 20.74 -0.01
N GLY A 395 -18.57 21.20 -0.13
CA GLY A 395 -19.64 20.84 0.78
C GLY A 395 -19.89 19.33 0.87
N TRP A 396 -19.89 18.62 -0.27
CA TRP A 396 -20.00 17.16 -0.31
C TRP A 396 -18.86 16.47 0.45
N PHE A 397 -17.63 16.89 0.23
CA PHE A 397 -16.46 16.33 0.91
C PHE A 397 -16.51 16.61 2.43
N LYS A 398 -16.73 17.87 2.81
CA LYS A 398 -16.73 18.34 4.20
C LYS A 398 -17.88 17.81 5.04
N ALA A 399 -19.02 17.47 4.43
CA ALA A 399 -20.13 16.82 5.12
C ALA A 399 -19.73 15.47 5.74
N ILE A 400 -18.71 14.81 5.18
CA ILE A 400 -18.20 13.51 5.64
C ILE A 400 -16.92 13.69 6.45
N ASN A 401 -15.96 14.47 5.93
CA ASN A 401 -14.65 14.66 6.51
C ASN A 401 -14.32 16.16 6.67
N PRO A 402 -14.84 16.80 7.73
CA PRO A 402 -14.61 18.23 7.96
C PRO A 402 -13.16 18.55 8.33
N ASP A 403 -12.42 17.57 8.84
CA ASP A 403 -11.10 17.71 9.47
C ASP A 403 -9.92 17.60 8.48
N VAL A 404 -10.21 17.50 7.17
CA VAL A 404 -9.20 17.50 6.10
C VAL A 404 -9.45 18.71 5.20
N GLU A 405 -8.44 19.54 5.00
CA GLU A 405 -8.48 20.73 4.15
C GLU A 405 -8.72 20.33 2.69
N CYS A 406 -9.53 21.11 2.00
CA CYS A 406 -9.72 20.92 0.57
C CYS A 406 -9.95 22.21 -0.22
N GLY A 407 -9.69 22.12 -1.52
CA GLY A 407 -9.77 23.21 -2.47
C GLY A 407 -10.14 22.74 -3.87
N VAL A 408 -10.37 23.68 -4.78
CA VAL A 408 -10.56 23.42 -6.21
C VAL A 408 -9.60 24.30 -7.00
N GLY A 409 -8.74 23.68 -7.81
CA GLY A 409 -7.77 24.39 -8.64
C GLY A 409 -8.39 24.96 -9.91
N ALA A 410 -8.33 26.28 -10.10
CA ALA A 410 -8.81 26.93 -11.32
C ALA A 410 -7.83 26.75 -12.49
N HIS A 411 -8.35 26.50 -13.70
CA HIS A 411 -7.50 26.52 -14.89
C HIS A 411 -7.01 27.96 -15.17
N TRP A 412 -5.68 28.14 -15.25
CA TRP A 412 -5.03 29.45 -15.30
C TRP A 412 -5.45 30.38 -16.46
N LYS A 413 -5.99 29.82 -17.55
CA LYS A 413 -6.49 30.56 -18.73
C LYS A 413 -8.00 30.72 -18.76
N ALA A 414 -8.70 30.10 -17.81
CA ALA A 414 -10.14 30.17 -17.75
C ALA A 414 -10.58 31.46 -17.07
N ASP A 415 -11.68 32.05 -17.55
CA ASP A 415 -12.37 33.13 -16.87
C ASP A 415 -13.16 32.55 -15.69
N THR A 416 -12.45 32.19 -14.62
CA THR A 416 -13.03 31.67 -13.38
C THR A 416 -12.21 32.12 -12.18
N GLY A 417 -12.88 32.43 -11.06
CA GLY A 417 -12.19 32.92 -9.86
C GLY A 417 -11.30 31.86 -9.22
N VAL A 418 -10.17 32.27 -8.63
CA VAL A 418 -9.29 31.38 -7.83
C VAL A 418 -9.76 31.21 -6.38
N THR A 419 -10.68 32.07 -5.93
CA THR A 419 -11.32 31.99 -4.61
C THR A 419 -12.82 31.66 -4.76
N TYR A 420 -13.42 31.13 -3.71
CA TYR A 420 -14.85 30.89 -3.61
C TYR A 420 -15.29 30.80 -2.14
N PRO A 421 -16.59 30.95 -1.82
CA PRO A 421 -17.07 30.93 -0.44
C PRO A 421 -16.72 29.62 0.29
N GLY A 422 -16.17 29.74 1.49
CA GLY A 422 -15.84 28.60 2.35
C GLY A 422 -14.54 27.87 2.00
N MET A 423 -13.80 28.26 0.96
CA MET A 423 -12.54 27.63 0.54
C MET A 423 -11.51 27.52 1.68
N ASP A 424 -10.96 26.32 1.93
CA ASP A 424 -9.85 26.14 2.88
C ASP A 424 -8.49 26.39 2.20
N VAL A 425 -8.32 25.84 0.99
CA VAL A 425 -7.05 25.83 0.26
C VAL A 425 -7.18 26.62 -1.04
N CYS A 426 -6.37 27.67 -1.20
CA CYS A 426 -6.26 28.35 -2.48
C CYS A 426 -5.30 27.60 -3.41
N ILE A 427 -5.82 27.03 -4.50
CA ILE A 427 -5.04 26.26 -5.46
C ILE A 427 -4.97 27.03 -6.78
N ILE A 428 -3.76 27.44 -7.16
CA ILE A 428 -3.45 28.11 -8.42
C ILE A 428 -2.59 27.21 -9.32
N GLN A 429 -2.41 27.62 -10.57
CA GLN A 429 -1.67 26.85 -11.58
C GLN A 429 -0.85 27.76 -12.50
N LYS A 430 0.15 27.16 -13.15
CA LYS A 430 1.00 27.75 -14.18
C LYS A 430 1.62 29.07 -13.71
N GLY A 431 1.47 30.12 -14.51
CA GLY A 431 1.99 31.46 -14.22
C GLY A 431 1.00 32.37 -13.49
N ALA A 432 -0.03 31.81 -12.83
CA ALA A 432 -0.93 32.62 -12.01
C ALA A 432 -0.14 33.38 -10.93
N ALA A 433 -0.50 34.65 -10.71
CA ALA A 433 0.11 35.46 -9.66
C ALA A 433 -0.21 34.88 -8.28
N ILE A 434 0.76 34.93 -7.36
CA ILE A 434 0.58 34.51 -5.97
C ILE A 434 -0.42 35.49 -5.30
N PRO A 435 -1.61 35.03 -4.85
CA PRO A 435 -2.52 35.83 -4.04
C PRO A 435 -1.81 36.39 -2.80
N LYS A 436 -2.17 37.62 -2.41
CA LYS A 436 -1.59 38.29 -1.23
C LYS A 436 -2.14 37.78 0.11
N GLU A 437 -3.29 37.12 0.08
CA GLU A 437 -4.03 36.68 1.25
C GLU A 437 -4.33 35.19 1.16
N GLY A 438 -4.31 34.53 2.31
CA GLY A 438 -4.53 33.10 2.45
C GLY A 438 -3.29 32.28 2.17
N TRP A 439 -3.31 31.02 2.60
CA TRP A 439 -2.28 30.07 2.20
C TRP A 439 -2.56 29.58 0.78
N VAL A 440 -1.53 29.51 -0.05
CA VAL A 440 -1.66 29.22 -1.48
C VAL A 440 -0.72 28.12 -1.90
N ILE A 441 -1.19 27.24 -2.79
CA ILE A 441 -0.32 26.33 -3.52
C ILE A 441 -0.45 26.54 -5.03
N ASN A 442 0.69 26.64 -5.71
CA ASN A 442 0.72 26.44 -7.15
C ASN A 442 0.93 24.95 -7.44
N ALA A 443 -0.17 24.24 -7.70
CA ALA A 443 -0.20 22.79 -7.82
C ALA A 443 0.30 22.28 -9.18
N GLU A 444 0.46 23.17 -10.16
CA GLU A 444 0.95 22.83 -11.49
C GLU A 444 1.64 24.04 -12.15
N PRO A 445 2.85 24.44 -11.70
CA PRO A 445 3.63 25.49 -12.35
C PRO A 445 3.87 25.20 -13.83
N ILE A 446 4.33 26.23 -14.57
CA ILE A 446 4.68 26.07 -15.98
C ILE A 446 5.73 24.96 -16.08
N ARG A 447 5.41 23.97 -16.91
CA ARG A 447 6.32 22.87 -17.22
C ARG A 447 7.24 23.34 -18.31
N GLU A 448 8.54 23.18 -18.10
CA GLU A 448 9.57 23.60 -19.07
C GLU A 448 10.13 22.43 -19.90
N ASP A 449 9.87 21.18 -19.52
CA ASP A 449 10.15 20.01 -20.35
C ASP A 449 8.87 19.51 -21.07
N ASP A 450 9.06 18.59 -22.02
CA ASP A 450 7.96 18.00 -22.79
C ASP A 450 7.61 16.62 -22.28
N PHE A 451 6.32 16.25 -22.34
CA PHE A 451 5.92 14.90 -21.98
C PHE A 451 6.59 13.85 -22.85
N ASN A 452 6.69 14.06 -24.16
CA ASN A 452 7.31 13.09 -25.06
C ASN A 452 8.82 12.98 -24.82
N ASN A 453 9.49 14.09 -24.51
CA ASN A 453 10.94 14.15 -24.35
C ASN A 453 11.30 14.64 -22.94
N ASP A 454 10.88 13.86 -21.96
CA ASP A 454 10.91 14.20 -20.55
C ASP A 454 12.31 14.37 -19.96
N GLY A 455 12.43 15.25 -18.96
CA GLY A 455 13.66 15.35 -18.18
C GLY A 455 14.83 15.99 -18.92
N ILE A 456 14.60 16.76 -20.00
CA ILE A 456 15.62 17.52 -20.71
C ILE A 456 15.32 19.01 -20.61
N PHE A 457 16.30 19.80 -20.16
CA PHE A 457 16.15 21.22 -19.87
C PHE A 457 17.35 22.02 -20.40
N ASN A 458 17.08 23.05 -21.20
CA ASN A 458 18.10 24.03 -21.57
C ASN A 458 18.30 25.09 -20.47
N ALA A 459 19.28 25.97 -20.64
CA ALA A 459 19.59 27.04 -19.69
C ALA A 459 18.38 27.95 -19.39
N THR A 460 17.62 28.33 -20.42
CA THR A 460 16.43 29.20 -20.27
C THR A 460 15.34 28.53 -19.45
N HIS A 461 15.10 27.23 -19.67
CA HIS A 461 14.15 26.43 -18.88
C HIS A 461 14.54 26.44 -17.39
N LYS A 462 15.81 26.14 -17.10
CA LYS A 462 16.32 26.11 -15.72
C LYS A 462 16.22 27.46 -15.04
N GLU A 463 16.59 28.54 -15.74
CA GLU A 463 16.49 29.90 -15.19
C GLU A 463 15.02 30.31 -14.92
N ALA A 464 14.08 29.89 -15.78
CA ALA A 464 12.66 30.12 -15.53
C ALA A 464 12.17 29.38 -14.27
N ILE A 465 12.60 28.13 -14.08
CA ILE A 465 12.31 27.35 -12.88
C ILE A 465 12.92 28.02 -11.64
N PHE A 466 14.20 28.36 -11.65
CA PHE A 466 14.87 28.98 -10.51
C PHE A 466 14.28 30.33 -10.15
N ARG A 467 13.83 31.13 -11.13
CA ARG A 467 13.09 32.37 -10.88
C ARG A 467 11.79 32.11 -10.14
N ASN A 468 11.03 31.09 -10.52
CA ASN A 468 9.84 30.70 -9.76
C ASN A 468 10.23 30.25 -8.35
N CYS A 469 11.22 29.38 -8.21
CA CYS A 469 11.67 28.94 -6.89
C CYS A 469 12.03 30.13 -5.98
N ARG A 470 12.77 31.13 -6.47
CA ARG A 470 13.05 32.37 -5.70
C ARG A 470 11.76 33.13 -5.33
N ASN A 471 10.83 33.30 -6.27
CA ASN A 471 9.56 33.99 -5.99
C ASN A 471 8.74 33.31 -4.87
N TYR A 472 8.75 31.97 -4.82
CA TYR A 472 8.05 31.22 -3.77
C TYR A 472 8.86 31.15 -2.46
N LEU A 473 10.19 31.18 -2.52
CA LEU A 473 11.03 31.35 -1.34
C LEU A 473 10.77 32.69 -0.63
N ASP A 474 10.55 33.76 -1.40
CA ASP A 474 10.21 35.09 -0.88
C ASP A 474 8.74 35.22 -0.42
N ALA A 475 7.91 34.20 -0.62
CA ALA A 475 6.47 34.20 -0.31
C ALA A 475 6.11 33.05 0.65
N PRO A 476 6.33 33.21 1.97
CA PRO A 476 6.18 32.13 2.95
C PRO A 476 4.75 31.55 3.03
N HIS A 477 3.72 32.29 2.65
CA HIS A 477 2.34 31.78 2.59
C HIS A 477 2.05 30.94 1.34
N ALA A 478 3.02 30.79 0.43
CA ALA A 478 2.85 30.16 -0.88
C ALA A 478 3.77 28.95 -1.07
N VAL A 479 3.25 27.91 -1.71
CA VAL A 479 3.96 26.66 -1.97
C VAL A 479 4.18 26.43 -3.46
N PHE A 480 5.41 26.08 -3.80
CA PHE A 480 5.81 25.67 -5.14
C PHE A 480 5.81 24.15 -5.29
N MET A 481 4.93 23.61 -6.13
CA MET A 481 4.88 22.18 -6.47
C MET A 481 5.57 21.93 -7.81
N PHE A 482 6.87 21.62 -7.80
CA PHE A 482 7.62 21.47 -9.05
C PHE A 482 7.01 20.41 -9.98
N HIS A 483 6.89 20.76 -11.26
CA HIS A 483 6.20 19.96 -12.27
C HIS A 483 7.12 19.71 -13.47
N SER A 484 7.26 18.44 -13.86
CA SER A 484 8.05 17.99 -15.00
C SER A 484 7.41 16.75 -15.64
N GLY A 485 7.59 16.61 -16.95
CA GLY A 485 7.25 15.39 -17.70
C GLY A 485 8.00 14.17 -17.18
N HIS A 486 9.20 14.34 -16.63
CA HIS A 486 10.03 13.26 -16.06
C HIS A 486 9.31 12.54 -14.92
N VAL A 487 8.71 13.32 -14.02
CA VAL A 487 8.11 12.79 -12.78
C VAL A 487 6.64 12.36 -12.99
N GLN A 488 6.05 12.69 -14.12
CA GLN A 488 4.61 12.53 -14.30
C GLN A 488 4.21 11.80 -15.57
N GLY A 489 4.97 11.91 -16.66
CA GLY A 489 4.63 11.30 -17.94
C GLY A 489 4.51 9.78 -17.83
N ILE A 490 3.53 9.19 -18.52
CA ILE A 490 3.27 7.74 -18.54
C ILE A 490 3.50 7.11 -19.92
N THR A 491 3.69 7.91 -20.96
CA THR A 491 3.72 7.49 -22.38
C THR A 491 4.85 8.18 -23.15
N ASN A 492 5.98 8.43 -22.48
CA ASN A 492 7.09 9.20 -23.03
C ASN A 492 8.17 8.36 -23.72
N TYR A 493 9.11 9.03 -24.39
CA TYR A 493 10.21 8.37 -25.10
C TYR A 493 11.20 7.65 -24.18
N SER A 494 11.25 7.98 -22.87
CA SER A 494 12.05 7.19 -21.93
C SER A 494 11.48 5.78 -21.69
N GLY A 495 10.19 5.57 -21.99
CA GLY A 495 9.48 4.29 -21.83
C GLY A 495 9.39 3.77 -20.38
N THR A 496 9.86 4.56 -19.41
CA THR A 496 10.06 4.11 -18.02
C THR A 496 9.55 5.10 -16.98
N ALA A 497 9.11 6.30 -17.40
CA ALA A 497 8.41 7.25 -16.56
C ALA A 497 7.00 6.74 -16.18
N PRO A 498 6.37 7.25 -15.11
CA PRO A 498 6.74 8.43 -14.30
C PRO A 498 7.86 8.13 -13.31
N HIS A 499 8.97 8.87 -13.36
CA HIS A 499 10.16 8.60 -12.53
C HIS A 499 9.98 9.14 -11.11
N GLY A 500 10.19 8.27 -10.11
CA GLY A 500 10.21 8.70 -8.71
C GLY A 500 11.51 9.39 -8.35
N GLU A 501 12.59 8.99 -9.00
CA GLU A 501 13.96 9.42 -8.79
C GLU A 501 14.28 10.74 -9.51
N MET A 502 15.19 11.53 -8.93
CA MET A 502 15.65 12.78 -9.52
C MET A 502 16.35 12.63 -10.87
N GLY A 503 16.96 11.47 -11.16
CA GLY A 503 17.73 11.26 -12.39
C GLY A 503 18.99 12.13 -12.48
N GLY A 504 19.31 12.55 -13.70
CA GLY A 504 20.41 13.43 -14.09
C GLY A 504 20.08 14.92 -14.01
N TYR A 505 20.96 15.75 -14.57
CA TYR A 505 20.82 17.23 -14.59
C TYR A 505 19.97 17.76 -15.76
N GLY A 506 19.43 16.86 -16.58
CA GLY A 506 18.61 17.18 -17.73
C GLY A 506 19.38 17.79 -18.89
N THR A 507 20.69 17.56 -18.99
CA THR A 507 21.52 18.21 -20.02
C THR A 507 21.41 17.56 -21.40
N SER A 508 20.99 16.30 -21.47
CA SER A 508 20.83 15.55 -22.72
C SER A 508 19.94 14.32 -22.54
N GLN A 509 19.67 13.61 -23.63
CA GLN A 509 18.97 12.32 -23.60
C GLN A 509 19.69 11.23 -22.79
N TYR A 510 20.99 11.39 -22.51
CA TYR A 510 21.79 10.48 -21.70
C TYR A 510 21.92 10.93 -20.23
N ASP A 511 21.38 12.11 -19.90
CA ASP A 511 21.42 12.73 -18.58
C ASP A 511 20.02 13.27 -18.21
N ARG A 512 18.97 12.48 -18.48
CA ARG A 512 17.59 12.89 -18.20
C ARG A 512 17.35 13.01 -16.71
N GLY A 513 16.73 14.09 -16.28
CA GLY A 513 16.28 14.24 -14.91
C GLY A 513 16.08 15.68 -14.47
N ILE A 514 15.81 15.79 -13.17
CA ILE A 514 15.43 17.00 -12.46
C ILE A 514 16.33 17.24 -11.24
N ARG A 515 17.53 16.66 -11.22
CA ARG A 515 18.49 16.81 -10.11
C ARG A 515 18.78 18.27 -9.77
N PHE A 516 18.83 19.14 -10.79
CA PHE A 516 19.04 20.57 -10.59
C PHE A 516 17.98 21.21 -9.67
N TYR A 517 16.73 20.71 -9.67
CA TYR A 517 15.70 21.19 -8.75
C TYR A 517 15.94 20.70 -7.33
N TYR A 518 16.30 19.42 -7.16
CA TYR A 518 16.65 18.84 -5.86
C TYR A 518 17.83 19.60 -5.23
N ASP A 519 18.91 19.80 -5.98
CA ASP A 519 20.07 20.56 -5.51
C ASP A 519 19.71 22.01 -5.18
N TRP A 520 18.86 22.66 -6.00
CA TRP A 520 18.42 24.02 -5.72
C TRP A 520 17.66 24.12 -4.39
N VAL A 521 16.70 23.22 -4.13
CA VAL A 521 15.94 23.23 -2.86
C VAL A 521 16.88 22.94 -1.69
N ARG A 522 17.77 21.95 -1.80
CA ARG A 522 18.76 21.65 -0.75
C ARG A 522 19.62 22.86 -0.41
N ASP A 523 20.13 23.55 -1.43
CA ASP A 523 21.13 24.60 -1.26
C ASP A 523 20.50 25.94 -0.80
N ASN A 524 19.23 26.19 -1.12
CA ASN A 524 18.54 27.45 -0.79
C ASN A 524 17.55 27.34 0.38
N VAL A 525 17.05 26.14 0.68
CA VAL A 525 16.06 25.88 1.74
C VAL A 525 16.66 25.00 2.84
N GLY A 526 17.47 24.00 2.48
CA GLY A 526 18.07 23.03 3.40
C GLY A 526 17.46 21.64 3.26
N ARG A 527 18.04 20.64 3.94
CA ARG A 527 17.44 19.30 4.02
C ARG A 527 16.23 19.31 4.96
N TRP A 528 15.23 18.49 4.70
CA TRP A 528 14.08 18.32 5.57
C TRP A 528 14.37 17.33 6.69
N GLU A 529 14.16 17.78 7.92
CA GLU A 529 14.07 16.94 9.12
C GLU A 529 12.91 17.45 9.95
N TYR A 530 11.79 16.71 9.96
CA TYR A 530 10.56 17.17 10.61
C TYR A 530 10.83 17.72 12.02
N PRO A 531 10.34 18.93 12.36
CA PRO A 531 9.44 19.78 11.57
C PRO A 531 10.11 20.92 10.79
N ARG A 532 11.42 20.88 10.53
CA ARG A 532 12.14 22.03 9.93
C ARG A 532 13.07 21.64 8.78
N HIS A 533 13.35 22.61 7.94
CA HIS A 533 14.52 22.54 7.07
C HIS A 533 15.77 22.91 7.85
N LEU A 534 16.82 22.10 7.72
CA LEU A 534 18.11 22.27 8.37
C LEU A 534 19.20 22.51 7.32
N PRO A 535 20.25 23.30 7.62
CA PRO A 535 21.37 23.49 6.71
C PRO A 535 21.98 22.15 6.31
N SER A 536 22.16 21.91 5.01
CA SER A 536 22.81 20.71 4.49
C SER A 536 24.33 20.81 4.64
N ALA A 537 24.99 19.71 5.04
CA ALA A 537 26.45 19.62 5.04
C ALA A 537 27.01 19.43 3.61
N GLU A 538 26.21 18.81 2.74
CA GLU A 538 26.45 18.74 1.30
C GLU A 538 25.85 19.98 0.63
N PHE A 539 26.65 20.73 -0.13
CA PHE A 539 26.19 21.89 -0.90
C PHE A 539 26.94 21.98 -2.22
N SER A 540 26.30 22.53 -3.26
CA SER A 540 26.96 22.74 -4.55
C SER A 540 27.92 23.94 -4.47
N ILE A 541 29.21 23.73 -4.77
CA ILE A 541 30.22 24.80 -4.85
C ILE A 541 30.24 25.43 -6.25
N ASP A 542 29.99 24.62 -7.27
CA ASP A 542 29.98 25.08 -8.65
C ASP A 542 28.66 25.81 -8.93
N ALA A 543 28.75 27.08 -9.38
CA ALA A 543 27.64 27.72 -10.05
C ALA A 543 27.30 26.81 -11.24
N GLY A 544 26.19 26.07 -11.16
CA GLY A 544 25.80 25.08 -12.16
C GLY A 544 26.11 25.64 -13.55
N SER A 545 27.08 25.02 -14.24
CA SER A 545 27.62 25.57 -15.47
C SER A 545 26.46 25.84 -16.45
N PRO A 546 26.45 27.02 -17.10
CA PRO A 546 25.32 27.49 -17.90
C PRO A 546 24.88 26.51 -18.98
#